data_AF-A0A2X2BSB5-F1
#
_entry.id   AF-A0A2X2BSB5-F1
#
_cell.length_a   1.000
_cell.length_b   1.000
_cell.length_c   1.000
_cell.angle_alpha   90.00
_cell.angle_beta   90.00
_cell.angle_gamma   90.00
#
_symmetry.space_group_name_H-M   'P 1'
#
loop_
_entity.id
_entity.type
_entity.pdbx_description
1 polymer ?
#
loop_
_entity_poly.entity_id
_entity_poly.type
_entity_poly.pdbx_seq_one_letter_code
_entity_poly.pdbx_strand_id
1 'polypeptide(L)'
;MTLTPGGNISVPDQTLMVRIHSGSPVDVSAFRLYASGKVNGDADMVFYGQTTNDDRTIIYATAGNSTSFTVDLTRLRPDVDRIAFYSYL
;
A
#
# COMPACT_ATOMS: atom_id res chain seq x y z
N MET A 1 6.30 5.41 18.17
CA MET A 1 6.96 6.60 17.58
C MET A 1 5.94 7.27 16.67
N THR A 2 5.90 8.60 16.65
CA THR A 2 4.98 9.38 15.82
C THR A 2 5.80 10.28 14.91
N LEU A 3 5.50 10.28 13.61
CA LEU A 3 6.14 11.14 12.62
C LEU A 3 5.23 12.34 12.32
N THR A 4 5.81 13.50 12.02
CA THR A 4 5.09 14.64 11.45
C THR A 4 4.93 14.49 9.94
N PRO A 5 4.01 15.22 9.28
CA PRO A 5 3.95 15.27 7.82
C PRO A 5 5.33 15.54 7.20
N GLY A 6 5.71 14.74 6.20
CA GLY A 6 7.03 14.79 5.57
C GLY A 6 8.17 14.08 6.33
N GLY A 7 7.92 13.55 7.52
CA GLY A 7 8.91 12.77 8.28
C GLY A 7 9.16 11.41 7.65
N ASN A 8 10.43 10.98 7.64
CA ASN A 8 10.86 9.68 7.09
C ASN A 8 11.50 8.83 8.18
N ILE A 9 11.35 7.50 8.05
CA ILE A 9 12.06 6.51 8.85
C ILE A 9 12.34 5.28 7.98
N SER A 10 13.46 4.60 8.23
CA SER A 10 13.69 3.28 7.66
C SER A 10 12.62 2.31 8.14
N VAL A 11 12.08 1.50 7.23
CA VAL A 11 11.21 0.38 7.56
C VAL A 11 12.02 -0.91 7.56
N PRO A 12 11.68 -1.89 8.41
CA PRO A 12 12.36 -3.18 8.42
C PRO A 12 12.01 -3.99 7.15
N ASP A 13 12.95 -4.79 6.66
CA ASP A 13 12.74 -5.71 5.54
C ASP A 13 11.99 -6.96 6.01
N GLN A 14 10.67 -6.81 6.14
CA GLN A 14 9.75 -7.84 6.62
C GLN A 14 8.34 -7.57 6.07
N THR A 15 7.39 -8.42 6.45
CA THR A 15 5.98 -8.08 6.27
C THR A 15 5.58 -6.91 7.16
N LEU A 16 4.96 -5.90 6.55
CA LEU A 16 4.42 -4.71 7.19
C LEU A 16 2.90 -4.71 7.10
N MET A 17 2.24 -4.08 8.06
CA MET A 17 0.83 -3.74 7.98
C MET A 17 0.68 -2.22 8.01
N VAL A 18 0.22 -1.65 6.91
CA VAL A 18 -0.13 -0.22 6.82
C VAL A 18 -1.61 -0.11 7.10
N ARG A 19 -2.00 0.63 8.15
CA ARG A 19 -3.40 0.86 8.51
C ARG A 19 -3.73 2.34 8.46
N ILE A 20 -4.75 2.68 7.67
CA ILE A 20 -5.29 4.02 7.53
C ILE A 20 -6.57 4.10 8.36
N HIS A 21 -6.62 5.03 9.30
CA HIS A 21 -7.82 5.34 10.08
C HIS A 21 -8.40 6.67 9.61
N SER A 22 -9.71 6.74 9.49
CA SER A 22 -10.43 7.92 8.98
C SER A 22 -11.73 8.15 9.75
N GLY A 23 -12.21 9.40 9.74
CA GLY A 23 -13.46 9.77 10.42
C GLY A 23 -14.72 9.28 9.71
N SER A 24 -14.61 8.95 8.43
CA SER A 24 -15.67 8.45 7.55
C SER A 24 -15.10 7.34 6.67
N PRO A 25 -15.93 6.51 6.02
CA PRO A 25 -15.43 5.61 4.97
C PRO A 25 -14.65 6.40 3.92
N VAL A 26 -13.47 5.89 3.54
CA VAL A 26 -12.63 6.44 2.47
C VAL A 26 -12.14 5.30 1.60
N ASP A 27 -12.07 5.55 0.29
CA ASP A 27 -11.46 4.61 -0.64
C ASP A 27 -9.96 4.79 -0.60
N VAL A 28 -9.24 3.73 -0.23
CA VAL A 28 -7.78 3.72 -0.22
C VAL A 28 -7.26 2.68 -1.19
N SER A 29 -6.26 3.08 -1.97
CA SER A 29 -5.58 2.23 -2.93
C SER A 29 -4.08 2.18 -2.62
N ALA A 30 -3.44 1.07 -2.96
CA ALA A 30 -2.00 0.91 -2.97
C ALA A 30 -1.51 0.69 -4.41
N PHE A 31 -0.35 1.26 -4.73
CA PHE A 31 0.27 1.20 -6.05
C PHE A 31 1.72 0.80 -5.94
N ARG A 32 2.14 -0.24 -6.68
CA ARG A 32 3.56 -0.48 -6.94
C ARG A 32 4.02 0.44 -8.05
N LEU A 33 4.96 1.31 -7.71
CA LEU A 33 5.56 2.25 -8.66
C LEU A 33 6.96 1.78 -9.02
N TYR A 34 7.25 1.84 -10.30
CA TYR A 34 8.56 1.51 -10.86
C TYR A 34 9.40 2.78 -11.03
N ALA A 35 10.61 2.65 -11.56
CA ALA A 35 11.53 3.78 -11.75
C ALA A 35 10.93 4.96 -12.56
N SER A 36 9.91 4.70 -13.39
CA SER A 36 9.16 5.73 -14.14
C SER A 36 8.20 6.57 -13.27
N GLY A 37 7.99 6.18 -12.01
CA GLY A 37 6.96 6.74 -11.14
C GLY A 37 5.54 6.28 -11.47
N LYS A 38 5.38 5.25 -12.30
CA LYS A 38 4.07 4.71 -12.74
C LYS A 38 3.96 3.22 -12.40
N VAL A 39 2.72 2.73 -12.38
CA VAL A 39 2.41 1.30 -12.46
C VAL A 39 2.74 0.75 -13.85
N ASN A 40 3.00 -0.56 -13.97
CA ASN A 40 3.11 -1.22 -15.27
C ASN A 40 1.75 -1.69 -15.81
N GLY A 41 0.75 -1.83 -14.93
CA GLY A 41 -0.64 -2.08 -15.30
C GLY A 41 -1.52 -2.36 -14.08
N ASP A 42 -2.74 -2.83 -14.32
CA ASP A 42 -3.75 -3.05 -13.27
C ASP A 42 -3.27 -4.03 -12.20
N ALA A 43 -2.41 -4.98 -12.55
CA ALA A 43 -1.82 -5.95 -11.62
C ALA A 43 -1.00 -5.30 -10.48
N ASP A 44 -0.58 -4.04 -10.64
CA ASP A 44 0.18 -3.27 -9.64
C ASP A 44 -0.68 -2.41 -8.73
N MET A 45 -1.99 -2.43 -8.96
CA MET A 45 -2.98 -1.68 -8.19
C MET A 45 -3.67 -2.63 -7.21
N VAL A 46 -3.85 -2.19 -5.97
CA VAL A 46 -4.60 -2.95 -4.95
C VAL A 46 -5.59 -2.01 -4.27
N PHE A 47 -6.88 -2.38 -4.31
CA PHE A 47 -8.00 -1.57 -3.83
C PHE A 47 -9.22 -2.46 -3.56
N TYR A 48 -10.37 -1.89 -3.19
CA TYR A 48 -11.55 -2.66 -2.81
C TYR A 48 -12.05 -3.65 -3.89
N GLY A 49 -11.88 -3.32 -5.17
CA GLY A 49 -12.28 -4.17 -6.31
C GLY A 49 -11.20 -5.17 -6.75
N GLN A 50 -9.96 -5.01 -6.27
CA GLN A 50 -8.83 -5.91 -6.53
C GLN A 50 -8.01 -6.03 -5.25
N THR A 51 -8.41 -6.97 -4.37
CA THR A 51 -7.91 -7.02 -3.00
C THR A 51 -6.51 -7.61 -2.86
N THR A 52 -5.94 -8.13 -3.94
CA THR A 52 -4.55 -8.60 -3.99
C THR A 52 -3.95 -8.29 -5.34
N ASN A 53 -2.64 -8.01 -5.38
CA ASN A 53 -1.89 -7.99 -6.63
C ASN A 53 -1.56 -9.42 -7.11
N ASP A 54 -1.04 -9.51 -8.34
CA ASP A 54 -0.78 -10.76 -9.05
C ASP A 54 0.18 -11.73 -8.33
N ASP A 55 1.19 -11.22 -7.62
CA ASP A 55 2.13 -12.02 -6.82
C ASP A 55 1.79 -12.07 -5.31
N ARG A 56 0.63 -11.53 -4.92
CA ARG A 56 0.11 -11.56 -3.53
C ARG A 56 1.10 -11.01 -2.51
N THR A 57 1.85 -9.99 -2.88
CA THR A 57 2.74 -9.26 -1.97
C THR A 57 2.03 -8.11 -1.27
N ILE A 58 0.89 -7.65 -1.79
CA ILE A 58 0.04 -6.63 -1.17
C ILE A 58 -1.37 -7.17 -1.05
N ILE A 59 -1.92 -7.16 0.17
CA ILE A 59 -3.27 -7.65 0.48
C ILE A 59 -4.08 -6.56 1.17
N TYR A 60 -5.24 -6.24 0.61
CA TYR A 60 -6.21 -5.28 1.12
C TYR A 60 -7.20 -5.93 2.08
N ALA A 61 -7.53 -5.23 3.15
CA ALA A 61 -8.63 -5.55 4.04
C ALA A 61 -9.27 -4.27 4.63
N THR A 62 -10.52 -4.36 5.07
CA THR A 62 -11.23 -3.27 5.76
C THR A 62 -11.81 -3.74 7.08
N ALA A 63 -11.89 -2.81 8.04
CA ALA A 63 -12.55 -3.01 9.31
C ALA A 63 -13.13 -1.67 9.80
N GLY A 64 -14.46 -1.51 9.68
CA GLY A 64 -15.13 -0.24 9.96
C GLY A 64 -14.58 0.90 9.08
N ASN A 65 -14.22 2.03 9.69
CA ASN A 65 -13.64 3.19 8.99
C ASN A 65 -12.11 3.08 8.82
N SER A 66 -11.60 1.85 8.79
CA SER A 66 -10.17 1.59 8.64
C SER A 66 -9.90 0.69 7.45
N THR A 67 -8.90 1.05 6.67
CA THR A 67 -8.37 0.24 5.58
C THR A 67 -6.96 -0.20 5.94
N SER A 68 -6.63 -1.45 5.67
CA SER A 68 -5.30 -1.99 5.91
C SER A 68 -4.72 -2.69 4.70
N PHE A 69 -3.42 -2.55 4.53
CA PHE A 69 -2.62 -3.26 3.54
C PHE A 69 -1.54 -4.07 4.25
N THR A 70 -1.58 -5.38 4.08
CA THR A 70 -0.43 -6.25 4.42
C THR A 70 0.52 -6.23 3.23
N VAL A 71 1.75 -5.80 3.46
CA VAL A 71 2.80 -5.64 2.44
C VAL A 71 3.97 -6.53 2.79
N ASP A 72 4.27 -7.52 1.96
CA ASP A 72 5.41 -8.41 2.12
C ASP A 72 6.62 -7.90 1.34
N LEU A 73 7.46 -7.09 2.00
CA LEU A 73 8.65 -6.50 1.40
C LEU A 73 9.67 -7.55 0.95
N THR A 74 9.72 -8.69 1.64
CA THR A 74 10.70 -9.77 1.38
C THR A 74 10.47 -10.48 0.05
N ARG A 75 9.27 -10.34 -0.53
CA ARG A 75 8.85 -10.99 -1.78
C ARG A 75 8.53 -10.00 -2.89
N LEU A 76 8.71 -8.70 -2.66
CA LEU A 76 8.49 -7.72 -3.72
C LEU A 76 9.43 -7.97 -4.90
N ARG A 77 8.95 -7.67 -6.10
CA ARG A 77 9.79 -7.72 -7.28
C ARG A 77 10.92 -6.69 -7.14
N PRO A 78 12.17 -7.04 -7.51
CA PRO A 78 13.32 -6.15 -7.32
C PRO A 78 13.24 -4.82 -8.07
N ASP A 79 12.37 -4.69 -9.07
CA ASP A 79 12.18 -3.50 -9.89
C ASP A 79 11.13 -2.53 -9.34
N VAL A 80 10.39 -2.91 -8.28
CA VAL A 80 9.47 -2.02 -7.57
C VAL A 80 10.29 -1.00 -6.79
N ASP A 81 10.19 0.28 -7.17
CA ASP A 81 10.92 1.38 -6.54
C ASP A 81 10.19 1.85 -5.27
N ARG A 82 8.85 1.92 -5.32
CA ARG A 82 8.02 2.48 -4.24
C ARG A 82 6.66 1.81 -4.15
N ILE A 83 6.08 1.82 -2.96
CA ILE A 83 4.66 1.58 -2.76
C ILE A 83 4.01 2.88 -2.30
N ALA A 84 3.05 3.38 -3.08
CA ALA A 84 2.29 4.58 -2.74
C ALA A 84 0.90 4.19 -2.26
N PHE A 85 0.44 4.84 -1.19
CA PHE A 85 -0.94 4.73 -0.70
C PHE A 85 -1.67 6.04 -1.00
N TYR A 86 -2.84 5.94 -1.59
CA TYR A 86 -3.65 7.09 -1.97
C TYR A 86 -5.06 6.91 -1.45
N SER A 87 -5.63 7.96 -0.86
CA SER A 87 -7.02 7.98 -0.44
C SER A 87 -7.79 9.06 -1.19
N TYR A 88 -9.02 8.76 -1.59
CA TYR A 88 -9.99 9.71 -2.11
C TYR A 88 -11.23 9.73 -1.20
N LEU A 89 -11.89 10.89 -1.11
CA LEU A 89 -13.09 11.11 -0.31
C LEU A 89 -14.37 10.73 -1.07
#